data_AF-A0A427CC77-F1
#
_entry.id   AF-A0A427CC77-F1
#
_cell.length_a   1.000
_cell.length_b   1.000
_cell.length_c   1.000
_cell.angle_alpha   90.00
_cell.angle_beta   90.00
_cell.angle_gamma   90.00
#
_symmetry.space_group_name_H-M   'P 1'
#
loop_
_entity.id
_entity.type
_entity.pdbx_description
1 polymer ?
#
loop_
_entity_poly.entity_id
_entity_poly.type
_entity_poly.pdbx_seq_one_letter_code
_entity_poly.pdbx_strand_id
1 'polypeptide(L)' 'MPLDDIAGGLLGGLFRFVIYVFVDIFFEAIIKGTGHVVLVTLRPKKEPSEGACALVGLLAWAALLAIAILVLREIYR' A
#
# COMPACT_ATOMS: atom_id res chain seq x y z
N MET A 1 20.78 25.06 -25.86
CA MET A 1 20.78 24.49 -24.49
C MET A 1 21.57 23.21 -24.52
N PRO A 2 22.43 22.94 -23.52
CA PRO A 2 23.22 21.71 -23.46
C PRO A 2 22.28 20.50 -23.49
N LEU A 3 22.59 19.48 -24.29
CA LEU A 3 21.82 18.23 -24.35
C LEU A 3 21.77 17.55 -22.97
N ASP A 4 22.77 17.82 -22.14
CA ASP A 4 22.96 17.32 -20.79
C ASP A 4 21.84 17.80 -19.84
N ASP A 5 21.40 19.06 -19.97
CA ASP A 5 20.32 19.65 -19.17
C ASP A 5 18.95 19.06 -19.53
N ILE A 6 18.73 18.78 -20.81
CA ILE A 6 17.49 18.16 -21.31
C ILE A 6 17.40 16.70 -20.86
N ALA A 7 18.51 15.96 -20.98
CA ALA A 7 18.60 14.57 -20.55
C ALA A 7 18.40 14.43 -19.03
N GLY A 8 19.02 15.29 -18.22
CA GLY A 8 18.86 15.29 -16.76
C GLY A 8 17.42 15.53 -16.30
N GLY A 9 16.73 16.50 -16.92
CA GLY A 9 15.31 16.77 -16.63
C GLY A 9 14.39 15.62 -17.03
N LEU A 10 14.60 15.04 -18.22
CA LEU A 10 13.79 13.93 -18.73
C LEU A 10 13.97 12.65 -17.88
N LEU A 11 15.21 12.30 -17.55
CA LEU A 11 15.52 11.13 -16.72
C LEU A 11 15.00 11.28 -15.29
N GLY A 12 15.12 12.47 -14.70
CA GLY A 12 14.55 12.77 -13.38
C GLY A 12 13.03 12.65 -13.35
N GLY A 13 12.35 13.12 -14.41
CA GLY A 13 10.90 12.97 -14.58
C GLY A 13 10.48 11.51 -14.71
N LEU A 14 11.16 10.73 -15.55
CA LEU A 14 10.89 9.31 -15.74
C LEU A 14 11.09 8.51 -14.45
N PHE A 15 12.17 8.79 -13.71
CA PHE A 15 12.44 8.11 -12.44
C PHE A 15 11.35 8.37 -11.40
N ARG A 16 10.86 9.61 -11.29
CA ARG A 16 9.73 9.94 -10.41
C ARG A 16 8.44 9.22 -10.83
N PHE A 17 8.18 9.12 -12.13
CA PHE A 17 7.02 8.40 -12.63
C PHE A 17 7.10 6.90 -12.29
N VAL A 18 8.27 6.27 -12.50
CA VAL A 18 8.49 4.86 -12.15
C VAL A 18 8.30 4.62 -10.66
N ILE A 19 8.86 5.47 -9.80
CA ILE A 19 8.65 5.37 -8.34
C ILE A 19 7.18 5.52 -8.00
N TYR A 20 6.50 6.52 -8.55
CA TYR A 20 5.08 6.76 -8.29
C TYR A 20 4.25 5.53 -8.64
N VAL A 21 4.40 4.99 -9.85
CA VAL A 21 3.67 3.79 -10.29
C VAL A 21 4.00 2.59 -9.43
N PHE A 22 5.28 2.38 -9.09
CA PHE A 22 5.68 1.28 -8.24
C PHE A 22 5.06 1.38 -6.85
N VAL A 23 5.11 2.56 -6.23
CA VAL A 23 4.53 2.83 -4.92
C VAL A 23 3.01 2.65 -4.95
N ASP A 24 2.34 3.17 -5.97
CA ASP A 24 0.88 3.08 -6.13
C ASP A 24 0.43 1.61 -6.26
N ILE A 25 1.06 0.84 -7.15
CA ILE A 25 0.79 -0.60 -7.31
C ILE A 25 1.12 -1.37 -6.03
N PHE A 26 2.22 -1.03 -5.36
CA PHE A 26 2.63 -1.68 -4.13
C PHE A 26 1.62 -1.45 -3.00
N PHE A 27 1.16 -0.21 -2.81
CA PHE A 27 0.11 0.11 -1.84
C PHE A 27 -1.22 -0.54 -2.22
N GLU A 28 -1.60 -0.54 -3.50
CA GLU A 28 -2.82 -1.20 -3.96
C GLU A 28 -2.77 -2.71 -3.70
N ALA A 29 -1.68 -3.36 -4.07
CA ALA A 29 -1.48 -4.79 -3.85
C ALA A 29 -1.46 -5.15 -2.36
N ILE A 30 -0.77 -4.36 -1.53
CA ILE A 30 -0.71 -4.61 -0.09
C ILE A 30 -2.08 -4.37 0.54
N ILE A 31 -2.73 -3.24 0.29
CA ILE A 31 -4.00 -2.92 0.94
C ILE A 31 -5.10 -3.81 0.39
N LYS A 32 -5.40 -3.75 -0.91
CA LYS A 32 -6.50 -4.53 -1.50
C LYS A 32 -6.23 -6.03 -1.43
N GLY A 33 -4.98 -6.47 -1.63
CA GLY A 33 -4.61 -7.88 -1.51
C GLY A 33 -4.78 -8.41 -0.08
N THR A 34 -4.36 -7.65 0.94
CA THR A 34 -4.60 -8.03 2.35
C THR A 34 -6.11 -8.13 2.62
N GLY A 35 -6.89 -7.14 2.20
CA GLY A 35 -8.33 -7.16 2.39
C GLY A 35 -9.03 -8.30 1.66
N HIS A 36 -8.57 -8.65 0.45
CA HIS A 36 -9.06 -9.81 -0.29
C HIS A 36 -8.80 -11.11 0.46
N VAL A 37 -7.56 -11.32 0.94
CA VAL A 37 -7.20 -12.52 1.72
C VAL A 37 -8.06 -12.61 2.99
N VAL A 38 -8.22 -11.50 3.72
CA VAL A 38 -9.06 -11.47 4.93
C VAL A 38 -10.51 -11.79 4.60
N LEU A 39 -11.08 -11.19 3.56
CA LEU A 39 -12.48 -11.39 3.19
C LEU A 39 -12.77 -12.79 2.65
N VAL A 40 -11.88 -13.35 1.82
CA VAL A 40 -11.99 -14.73 1.34
C VAL A 40 -11.86 -15.72 2.49
N THR A 41 -10.98 -15.45 3.46
CA THR A 41 -10.82 -16.31 4.64
C THR A 41 -12.08 -16.28 5.53
N LEU A 42 -12.65 -15.11 5.78
CA LEU A 42 -13.81 -14.95 6.68
C LEU A 42 -15.15 -15.25 6.00
N ARG A 43 -15.25 -15.04 4.69
CA ARG A 43 -16.47 -15.25 3.89
C ARG A 43 -16.15 -15.93 2.55
N PRO A 44 -15.69 -17.20 2.56
CA PRO A 44 -15.21 -17.89 1.36
C PRO A 44 -16.27 -18.08 0.27
N LYS A 45 -17.57 -17.98 0.61
CA LYS A 45 -18.68 -18.18 -0.33
C LYS A 45 -19.12 -16.91 -1.07
N LYS A 46 -18.49 -15.77 -0.80
CA LYS A 46 -18.87 -14.48 -1.39
C LYS A 46 -17.65 -13.83 -2.03
N GLU A 47 -17.74 -13.53 -3.32
CA GLU A 47 -16.73 -12.72 -4.00
C GLU A 47 -16.69 -11.32 -3.39
N PRO A 48 -15.53 -10.90 -2.85
CA PRO A 48 -15.42 -9.59 -2.24
C PRO A 48 -15.30 -8.51 -3.33
N SER A 49 -16.09 -7.44 -3.19
CA SER A 49 -15.97 -6.28 -4.08
C SER A 49 -14.65 -5.55 -3.84
N GLU A 50 -14.13 -4.90 -4.87
CA GLU A 50 -12.86 -4.14 -4.77
C GLU A 50 -12.89 -3.10 -3.64
N GLY A 51 -14.00 -2.38 -3.48
CA GLY A 51 -14.18 -1.41 -2.40
C GLY A 51 -14.16 -2.06 -1.01
N ALA A 52 -14.72 -3.26 -0.88
CA ALA A 52 -14.66 -4.01 0.38
C ALA A 52 -13.24 -4.50 0.67
N CYS A 53 -12.50 -4.97 -0.34
CA CYS A 53 -11.09 -5.33 -0.20
C CYS A 53 -10.25 -4.14 0.24
N ALA A 54 -10.41 -2.98 -0.39
CA ALA A 54 -9.69 -1.77 -0.01
C ALA A 54 -9.97 -1.37 1.45
N LEU A 55 -11.25 -1.33 1.84
CA LEU A 55 -11.66 -0.96 3.20
C LEU A 55 -11.15 -1.93 4.25
N VAL A 56 -11.30 -3.25 4.02
CA VAL A 56 -10.87 -4.28 4.98
C VAL A 56 -9.36 -4.33 5.08
N GLY A 57 -8.64 -4.18 3.97
CA GLY A 57 -7.19 -4.07 3.97
C GLY A 57 -6.70 -2.88 4.80
N LEU A 58 -7.32 -1.72 4.61
CA LEU A 58 -6.98 -0.51 5.36
C LEU A 58 -7.23 -0.69 6.87
N LEU A 59 -8.37 -1.28 7.23
CA LEU A 59 -8.70 -1.57 8.64
C LEU A 59 -7.75 -2.59 9.26
N ALA A 60 -7.33 -3.62 8.52
CA ALA A 60 -6.38 -4.61 8.99
C ALA A 60 -5.01 -3.96 9.32
N TRP A 61 -4.50 -3.11 8.43
CA TRP A 61 -3.26 -2.38 8.67
C TRP A 61 -3.37 -1.36 9.80
N ALA A 62 -4.50 -0.64 9.90
CA ALA A 62 -4.76 0.27 11.02
C ALA A 62 -4.79 -0.47 12.37
N ALA A 63 -5.42 -1.64 12.41
CA ALA A 63 -5.44 -2.49 13.61
C ALA A 63 -4.04 -3.01 13.96
N LEU A 64 -3.27 -3.48 12.99
CA LEU A 64 -1.88 -3.92 13.21
C LEU A 64 -1.00 -2.78 13.76
N LEU A 65 -1.13 -1.57 13.20
CA LEU A 65 -0.41 -0.40 13.67
C LEU A 65 -0.81 -0.03 15.11
N ALA A 66 -2.10 -0.05 15.43
CA ALA A 66 -2.59 0.20 16.78
C ALA A 66 -2.05 -0.83 17.78
N ILE A 67 -2.08 -2.12 17.43
CA ILE A 67 -1.52 -3.20 18.25
C ILE A 67 -0.01 -2.99 18.46
N ALA A 68 0.73 -2.66 17.40
CA ALA A 68 2.16 -2.39 17.50
C ALA A 68 2.47 -1.24 18.46
N ILE A 69 1.72 -0.14 18.39
CA ILE A 69 1.87 1.01 19.31
C ILE A 69 1.58 0.59 20.76
N LEU A 70 0.50 -0.19 20.98
CA LEU A 70 0.15 -0.65 22.33
C LEU A 70 1.23 -1.58 22.91
N VAL A 71 1.77 -2.49 22.10
CA VAL A 71 2.85 -3.40 22.51
C VAL A 71 4.13 -2.62 22.81
N LEU A 72 4.52 -1.67 21.95
CA LEU A 72 5.69 -0.82 22.21
C LEU A 72 5.49 -0.02 23.49
N ARG A 73 4.30 0.56 23.72
CA ARG A 73 3.99 1.29 24.95
C ARG A 73 4.15 0.43 26.20
N GLU A 74 3.80 -0.85 26.13
CA GLU A 74 3.96 -1.77 27.26
C GLU A 74 5.43 -2.18 27.47
N ILE A 75 6.21 -2.35 26.39
CA ILE A 75 7.64 -2.69 26.48
C ILE A 75 8.49 -1.55 27.05
N TYR A 76 8.15 -0.30 26.74
CA TYR A 76 8.90 0.89 27.18
C TYR A 76 8.39 1.49 28.50
N ARG A 77 7.45 0.85 29.19
CA ARG A 77 7.00 1.24 30.53
C ARG A 77 7.81 0.51 31.61
#